data_AF-A0A7J8VZK0-F1
#
_entry.id   AF-A0A7J8VZK0-F1
#
_cell.length_a   1.000
_cell.length_b   1.000
_cell.length_c   1.000
_cell.angle_alpha   90.00
_cell.angle_beta   90.00
_cell.angle_gamma   90.00
#
_symmetry.space_group_name_H-M   'P 1'
#
loop_
_entity.id
_entity.type
_entity.pdbx_description
1 polymer ?
#
loop_
_entity_poly.entity_id
_entity_poly.type
_entity_poly.pdbx_seq_one_letter_code
_entity_poly.pdbx_strand_id
1 'polypeptide(L)'
;MKLDNQMKWVPEEDAALVACIVDLYNVGTYNADMGFKASYLNELERMLEKVLPHAMLKAKPKLESRIRTLKRDWTIVYDMLSGKDN
;
A
#
# COMPACT_ATOMS: atom_id res chain seq x y z
N MET A 1 -14.10 -0.05 -24.90
CA MET A 1 -14.22 -0.75 -23.60
C MET A 1 -12.81 -0.91 -23.05
N LYS A 2 -12.41 -0.14 -22.02
CA LYS A 2 -11.14 -0.41 -21.33
C LYS A 2 -11.43 -1.55 -20.37
N LEU A 3 -10.84 -2.74 -20.58
CA LEU A 3 -10.80 -3.76 -19.54
C LEU A 3 -9.93 -3.18 -18.41
N ASP A 4 -10.57 -2.63 -17.38
CA ASP A 4 -9.93 -2.54 -16.09
C ASP A 4 -9.77 -3.98 -15.59
N ASN A 5 -8.64 -4.58 -15.95
CA ASN A 5 -8.17 -5.80 -15.32
C ASN A 5 -7.80 -5.44 -13.87
N GLN A 6 -8.82 -5.17 -13.03
CA GLN A 6 -8.69 -5.05 -11.59
C GLN A 6 -8.28 -6.42 -11.09
N MET A 7 -6.96 -6.64 -11.06
CA MET A 7 -6.39 -7.76 -10.34
C MET A 7 -6.96 -7.71 -8.93
N LYS A 8 -7.74 -8.75 -8.59
CA LYS A 8 -8.34 -8.87 -7.26
C LYS A 8 -7.21 -9.17 -6.30
N TRP A 9 -6.98 -8.24 -5.38
CA TRP A 9 -6.07 -8.45 -4.27
C TRP A 9 -6.62 -9.56 -3.39
N VAL A 10 -5.75 -10.48 -2.98
CA VAL A 10 -6.08 -11.49 -1.95
C VAL A 10 -5.60 -11.02 -0.58
N PRO A 11 -6.20 -11.49 0.53
CA PRO A 11 -5.82 -11.07 1.88
C PRO A 11 -4.33 -11.23 2.19
N GLU A 12 -3.67 -12.23 1.61
CA GLU A 12 -2.24 -12.48 1.77
C GLU A 12 -1.38 -11.38 1.13
N GLU A 13 -1.80 -10.87 -0.04
CA GLU A 13 -1.13 -9.75 -0.71
C GLU A 13 -1.29 -8.46 0.09
N ASP A 14 -2.47 -8.23 0.68
CA ASP A 14 -2.71 -7.09 1.56
C ASP A 14 -1.85 -7.14 2.83
N ALA A 15 -1.79 -8.30 3.48
CA ALA A 15 -0.97 -8.50 4.66
C ALA A 15 0.50 -8.25 4.35
N ALA A 16 1.00 -8.78 3.23
CA ALA A 16 2.37 -8.53 2.77
C ALA A 16 2.62 -7.05 2.47
N LEU A 17 1.69 -6.37 1.80
CA LEU A 17 1.79 -4.94 1.49
C LEU A 17 1.89 -4.11 2.78
N VAL A 18 1.01 -4.35 3.75
CA VAL A 18 1.04 -3.65 5.04
C VAL A 18 2.34 -3.92 5.79
N ALA A 19 2.78 -5.18 5.84
CA ALA A 19 4.05 -5.55 6.48
C ALA A 19 5.24 -4.83 5.84
N CYS A 20 5.34 -4.82 4.50
CA CYS A 20 6.41 -4.11 3.81
C CYS A 20 6.36 -2.58 4.04
N ILE A 21 5.17 -1.97 4.17
CA ILE A 21 5.05 -0.53 4.51
C ILE A 21 5.59 -0.26 5.91
N VAL A 22 5.27 -1.12 6.89
CA VAL A 22 5.77 -1.01 8.26
C VAL A 22 7.28 -1.16 8.31
N ASP A 23 7.82 -2.17 7.63
CA ASP A 23 9.26 -2.39 7.54
C ASP A 23 9.97 -1.20 6.88
N LEU A 24 9.41 -0.67 5.78
CA LEU A 24 9.95 0.49 5.09
C LEU A 24 9.99 1.73 6.00
N TYR A 25 8.96 1.93 6.82
CA TYR A 25 8.91 3.01 7.80
C TYR A 25 9.98 2.85 8.89
N ASN A 26 10.16 1.62 9.39
CA ASN A 26 11.15 1.31 10.43
C ASN A 26 12.60 1.46 9.93
N VAL A 27 12.87 1.17 8.65
CA VAL A 27 14.18 1.42 8.03
C VAL A 27 14.50 2.92 7.98
N GLY A 28 13.48 3.78 7.84
CA GLY A 28 13.63 5.23 7.93
C GLY A 28 14.22 5.92 6.70
N THR A 29 14.94 5.22 5.84
CA THR A 29 15.61 5.78 4.64
C THR A 29 14.66 6.55 3.71
N TYR A 30 13.42 6.09 3.60
CA TYR A 30 12.39 6.67 2.72
C TYR A 30 11.42 7.59 3.46
N ASN A 31 11.59 7.84 4.76
CA ASN A 31 10.69 8.69 5.53
C ASN A 31 10.85 10.17 5.14
N ALA A 32 9.75 10.91 5.24
CA ALA A 32 9.65 12.35 5.09
C ALA A 32 8.72 12.91 6.18
N ASP A 33 8.73 14.22 6.40
CA ASP A 33 7.97 14.87 7.48
C ASP A 33 6.47 14.49 7.49
N MET A 34 5.89 14.27 6.31
CA MET A 34 4.50 13.87 6.13
C MET A 34 4.35 12.52 5.41
N GLY A 35 5.20 11.54 5.74
CA GLY A 35 5.09 10.16 5.26
C GLY A 35 6.34 9.66 4.55
N PHE A 36 6.26 9.44 3.24
CA PHE A 36 7.36 8.86 2.46
C PHE A 36 7.83 9.76 1.31
N LYS A 37 9.11 9.65 0.96
CA LYS A 37 9.73 10.27 -0.22
C LYS A 37 9.14 9.70 -1.52
N ALA A 38 9.14 10.46 -2.60
CA ALA A 38 8.50 10.09 -3.88
C ALA A 38 8.94 8.73 -4.47
N SER A 39 10.13 8.24 -4.14
CA SER A 39 10.68 6.96 -4.63
C SER A 39 10.23 5.72 -3.84
N TYR A 40 9.44 5.87 -2.76
CA TYR A 40 9.09 4.76 -1.87
C TYR A 40 8.31 3.63 -2.55
N LEU A 41 7.50 3.95 -3.56
CA LEU A 41 6.70 2.94 -4.28
C LEU A 41 7.58 1.92 -5.02
N ASN A 42 8.73 2.34 -5.55
CA ASN A 42 9.65 1.45 -6.27
C ASN A 42 10.36 0.51 -5.28
N GLU A 43 10.70 1.03 -4.10
CA GLU A 43 11.29 0.20 -3.05
C GLU A 43 10.28 -0.80 -2.51
N LEU A 44 9.03 -0.37 -2.34
CA LEU A 44 7.95 -1.23 -1.89
C LEU A 44 7.63 -2.33 -2.91
N GLU A 45 7.66 -2.03 -4.22
CA GLU A 45 7.62 -3.04 -5.28
C GLU A 45 8.76 -4.06 -5.12
N ARG A 46 9.99 -3.60 -4.93
CA ARG A 46 11.16 -4.48 -4.75
C ARG A 46 11.03 -5.38 -3.51
N MET A 47 10.49 -4.87 -2.41
CA MET A 47 10.24 -5.66 -1.20
C MET A 47 9.17 -6.72 -1.46
N LEU A 48 8.08 -6.35 -2.12
CA LEU A 48 6.99 -7.27 -2.45
C LEU A 48 7.41 -8.33 -3.47
N GLU A 49 8.26 -8.02 -4.45
CA GLU A 49 8.80 -9.04 -5.37
C GLU A 49 9.64 -10.10 -4.64
N LYS A 50 10.24 -9.78 -3.49
CA LYS A 50 10.95 -10.76 -2.66
C LYS A 50 10.00 -11.62 -1.84
N VAL A 51 8.94 -11.03 -1.30
CA VAL A 51 7.96 -11.73 -0.44
C VAL A 51 6.99 -12.55 -1.28
N LEU A 52 6.58 -12.02 -2.43
CA LEU A 52 5.56 -12.56 -3.34
C LEU A 52 6.06 -12.53 -4.80
N PRO A 53 7.09 -13.34 -5.14
CA PRO A 53 7.72 -13.31 -6.46
C PRO A 53 6.75 -13.64 -7.62
N HIS A 54 5.65 -14.35 -7.33
CA HIS A 54 4.67 -14.76 -8.33
C HIS A 54 3.50 -13.78 -8.52
N ALA A 55 3.36 -12.77 -7.65
CA ALA A 55 2.22 -11.86 -7.68
C ALA A 55 2.33 -10.77 -8.76
N MET A 56 3.54 -10.50 -9.28
CA MET A 56 3.80 -9.52 -10.34
C MET A 56 3.14 -8.15 -10.06
N LEU A 57 3.28 -7.67 -8.82
CA LEU A 57 2.69 -6.42 -8.34
C LEU A 57 3.56 -5.22 -8.71
N LYS A 58 3.15 -4.47 -9.72
CA LYS A 58 3.87 -3.27 -10.18
C LYS A 58 3.49 -2.02 -9.39
N ALA A 59 4.48 -1.16 -9.09
CA ALA A 59 4.33 0.12 -8.38
C ALA A 59 3.16 0.94 -8.91
N LYS A 60 3.09 1.07 -10.24
CA LYS A 60 1.98 1.73 -10.93
C LYS A 60 1.37 0.82 -11.98
N PRO A 61 0.03 0.84 -12.15
CA PRO A 61 -0.96 1.54 -11.32
C PRO A 61 -1.38 0.73 -10.06
N LYS A 62 -0.95 -0.53 -9.93
CA LYS A 62 -1.55 -1.50 -9.00
C LYS A 62 -1.30 -1.17 -7.53
N LEU A 63 -0.03 -1.03 -7.11
CA LEU A 63 0.31 -0.74 -5.71
C LEU A 63 -0.23 0.62 -5.28
N GLU A 64 -0.07 1.64 -6.13
CA GLU A 64 -0.58 2.98 -5.86
C GLU A 64 -2.10 2.99 -5.57
N SER A 65 -2.88 2.28 -6.41
CA SER A 65 -4.34 2.19 -6.23
C SER A 65 -4.72 1.46 -4.94
N ARG A 66 -4.00 0.38 -4.60
CA ARG A 66 -4.29 -0.38 -3.38
C ARG A 66 -3.98 0.40 -2.11
N ILE A 67 -2.82 1.07 -2.07
CA ILE A 67 -2.44 1.93 -0.94
C ILE A 67 -3.46 3.05 -0.74
N ARG A 68 -3.96 3.66 -1.83
CA ARG A 68 -5.01 4.68 -1.75
C ARG A 68 -6.30 4.13 -1.14
N THR A 69 -6.66 2.89 -1.49
CA THR A 69 -7.84 2.21 -0.94
C THR A 69 -7.64 1.94 0.55
N LEU A 70 -6.52 1.33 0.95
CA LEU A 70 -6.20 1.06 2.36
C LEU A 70 -6.21 2.32 3.22
N LYS A 71 -5.65 3.43 2.71
CA LYS A 71 -5.68 4.73 3.42
C LYS A 71 -7.11 5.22 3.65
N ARG A 72 -7.97 5.15 2.64
CA ARG A 72 -9.38 5.55 2.75
C ARG A 72 -10.12 4.66 3.74
N ASP A 73 -9.94 3.35 3.66
CA ASP A 73 -10.60 2.39 4.54
C ASP A 73 -10.16 2.61 5.99
N TRP A 74 -8.86 2.87 6.22
CA TRP A 74 -8.35 3.27 7.53
C TRP A 74 -8.95 4.58 8.03
N THR A 75 -9.06 5.61 7.18
CA THR A 75 -9.70 6.88 7.56
C THR A 75 -11.14 6.66 8.03
N ILE A 76 -11.92 5.84 7.31
CA ILE A 76 -13.31 5.51 7.70
C ILE A 76 -13.34 4.84 9.08
N VAL A 77 -12.49 3.82 9.30
CA VAL A 77 -12.41 3.13 10.60
C VAL A 77 -11.97 4.09 11.71
N TYR A 78 -11.01 4.95 11.43
CA TYR A 78 -10.50 5.95 12.38
C TYR A 78 -11.57 6.99 12.73
N ASP A 79 -12.34 7.46 11.76
CA ASP A 79 -13.45 8.40 11.98
C ASP A 79 -14.52 7.78 12.89
N MET A 80 -14.90 6.53 12.63
CA MET A 80 -15.81 5.76 13.49
C MET A 80 -15.29 5.61 14.93
N LEU A 81 -13.98 5.36 15.10
CA LEU A 81 -13.37 5.21 16.43
C LEU A 81 -13.19 6.54 17.16
N SER A 82 -12.96 7.63 16.43
CA SER A 82 -12.72 8.96 17.01
C SER A 82 -14.00 9.73 17.31
N GLY A 83 -15.17 9.18 16.97
CA GLY A 83 -16.46 9.85 17.16
C GLY A 83 -16.61 11.11 16.31
N LYS A 84 -15.77 11.25 15.27
CA LYS A 84 -15.92 12.30 14.25
C LYS A 84 -16.89 11.80 13.20
N ASP A 85 -18.17 11.98 13.47
CA ASP A 85 -19.17 11.98 12.40
C ASP A 85 -18.95 13.28 11.59
N ASN A 86 -18.67 13.16 10.30
CA ASN A 86 -18.57 14.31 9.38
C ASN A 86 -19.93 14.99 9.16
#